data_AF-A0A521ZK04-F1
#
_entry.id   AF-A0A521ZK04-F1
#
_cell.length_a   1.000
_cell.length_b   1.000
_cell.length_c   1.000
_cell.angle_alpha   90.00
_cell.angle_beta   90.00
_cell.angle_gamma   90.00
#
_symmetry.space_group_name_H-M   'P 1'
#
loop_
_entity.id
_entity.type
_entity.pdbx_description
1 polymer ?
#
loop_
_entity_poly.entity_id
_entity_poly.type
_entity_poly.pdbx_seq_one_letter_code
_entity_poly.pdbx_strand_id
1 'polypeptide(L)'
;MKQFACLCLFTALTSVAAIVDFNLSPPGTDKAVGVSPLNEVPPATNSVGSGGELPPGIFLDTNTRQLGFAIGYGSSAGFTDMTGPATAMHFHAPAGPGTNASVSVSLVPFHIPAANPANGGQILGSVILNTNQFNQILNGLFYFNIHTAT
;
A
#
# COMPACT_ATOMS: atom_id res chain seq x y z
N MET A 1 -29.88 -29.94 -50.62
CA MET A 1 -28.68 -29.19 -50.18
C MET A 1 -28.73 -29.13 -48.65
N LYS A 2 -27.84 -29.82 -47.93
CA LYS A 2 -27.85 -29.82 -46.45
C LYS A 2 -26.80 -28.82 -45.98
N GLN A 3 -27.24 -27.70 -45.40
CA GLN A 3 -26.35 -26.72 -44.77
C GLN A 3 -25.87 -27.30 -43.43
N PHE A 4 -24.55 -27.36 -43.24
CA PHE A 4 -23.92 -27.63 -41.95
C PHE A 4 -23.58 -26.29 -41.29
N ALA A 5 -24.23 -25.98 -40.17
CA ALA A 5 -23.85 -24.86 -39.33
C ALA A 5 -22.69 -25.30 -38.42
N CYS A 6 -21.53 -24.67 -38.56
CA CYS A 6 -20.40 -24.85 -37.67
C CYS A 6 -20.60 -23.95 -36.44
N LEU A 7 -20.93 -24.55 -35.31
CA LEU A 7 -21.01 -23.87 -34.02
C LEU A 7 -19.59 -23.63 -33.51
N CYS A 8 -19.06 -22.42 -33.69
CA CYS A 8 -17.80 -22.00 -33.08
C CYS A 8 -18.04 -21.77 -31.59
N LEU A 9 -17.60 -22.72 -30.76
CA LEU A 9 -17.62 -22.61 -29.31
C LEU A 9 -16.52 -21.61 -28.89
N PHE A 10 -16.88 -20.35 -28.64
CA PHE A 10 -15.98 -19.41 -28.00
C PHE A 10 -15.88 -19.79 -26.51
N THR A 11 -14.80 -20.47 -26.13
CA THR A 11 -14.45 -20.62 -24.72
C THR A 11 -14.04 -19.26 -24.17
N ALA A 12 -14.94 -18.60 -23.44
CA ALA A 12 -14.57 -17.46 -22.62
C ALA A 12 -13.66 -17.97 -21.49
N LEU A 13 -12.36 -17.64 -21.57
CA LEU A 13 -11.46 -17.77 -20.43
C LEU A 13 -11.93 -16.76 -19.38
N THR A 14 -12.64 -17.23 -18.36
CA THR A 14 -12.87 -16.44 -17.15
C THR A 14 -11.51 -16.25 -16.48
N SER A 15 -10.95 -15.04 -16.51
CA SER A 15 -9.82 -14.73 -15.64
C SER A 15 -10.29 -14.89 -14.21
N VAL A 16 -9.70 -15.83 -13.47
CA VAL A 16 -9.94 -15.92 -12.03
C VAL A 16 -9.48 -14.61 -11.41
N ALA A 17 -10.24 -14.06 -10.46
CA ALA A 17 -9.78 -12.91 -9.68
C ALA A 17 -8.41 -13.25 -9.08
N ALA A 18 -7.38 -12.49 -9.45
CA ALA A 18 -6.08 -12.61 -8.80
C ALA A 18 -6.08 -11.59 -7.65
N ILE A 19 -6.05 -12.10 -6.42
CA ILE A 19 -5.64 -11.30 -5.28
C ILE A 19 -4.11 -11.29 -5.31
N VAL A 20 -3.53 -10.09 -5.37
CA VAL A 20 -2.09 -9.88 -5.28
C VAL A 20 -1.77 -9.31 -3.91
N ASP A 21 -1.07 -10.09 -3.08
CA ASP A 21 -0.59 -9.63 -1.78
C ASP A 21 0.70 -8.81 -1.94
N PHE A 22 0.78 -7.70 -1.21
CA PHE A 22 1.95 -6.83 -1.14
C PHE A 22 2.56 -6.89 0.25
N ASN A 23 3.86 -6.61 0.32
CA ASN A 23 4.56 -6.42 1.59
C ASN A 23 5.21 -5.04 1.67
N LEU A 24 5.28 -4.46 2.87
CA LEU A 24 6.05 -3.25 3.17
C LEU A 24 7.53 -3.59 3.37
N SER A 25 8.38 -3.14 2.45
CA SER A 25 9.81 -3.44 2.45
C SER A 25 10.66 -2.27 1.95
N PRO A 26 11.94 -2.19 2.34
CA PRO A 26 12.89 -1.26 1.74
C PRO A 26 12.94 -1.42 0.22
N PRO A 27 13.14 -0.32 -0.53
CA PRO A 27 13.20 -0.38 -1.98
C PRO A 27 14.24 -1.39 -2.49
N GLY A 28 13.84 -2.27 -3.41
CA GLY A 28 14.73 -3.25 -4.04
C GLY A 28 15.14 -4.42 -3.15
N THR A 29 14.45 -4.66 -2.03
CA THR A 29 14.71 -5.78 -1.12
C THR A 29 13.53 -6.74 -1.04
N ASP A 30 13.79 -7.99 -0.68
CA ASP A 30 12.74 -8.94 -0.33
C ASP A 30 12.41 -8.88 1.18
N LYS A 31 11.11 -9.02 1.48
CA LYS A 31 10.43 -9.23 2.77
C LYS A 31 10.05 -8.01 3.62
N ALA A 32 8.92 -8.19 4.31
CA ALA A 32 8.16 -7.35 5.23
C ALA A 32 8.96 -6.78 6.43
N VAL A 33 9.99 -5.97 6.18
CA VAL A 33 10.71 -5.23 7.23
C VAL A 33 9.84 -4.09 7.79
N GLY A 34 8.78 -3.71 7.08
CA GLY A 34 7.82 -2.71 7.51
C GLY A 34 8.26 -1.29 7.16
N VAL A 35 7.74 -0.34 7.92
CA VAL A 35 8.01 1.09 7.77
C VAL A 35 9.22 1.45 8.63
N SER A 36 10.21 2.11 8.03
CA SER A 36 11.41 2.60 8.72
C SER A 36 11.83 3.96 8.18
N PRO A 37 12.43 4.85 9.01
CA PRO A 37 12.98 6.13 8.55
C PRO A 37 14.11 5.95 7.54
N LEU A 38 14.75 4.78 7.55
CA LEU A 38 15.79 4.40 6.60
C LEU A 38 15.25 4.12 5.19
N ASN A 39 13.93 4.00 5.02
CA ASN A 39 13.29 3.81 3.72
C ASN A 39 12.94 5.12 3.02
N GLU A 40 13.03 6.24 3.73
CA GLU A 40 12.84 7.56 3.12
C GLU A 40 14.03 7.94 2.23
N VAL A 41 13.78 8.82 1.26
CA VAL A 41 14.82 9.35 0.38
C VAL A 41 14.86 10.88 0.52
N PRO A 42 15.95 11.45 1.07
CA PRO A 42 17.03 10.77 1.80
C PRO A 42 16.53 10.16 3.12
N PRO A 43 17.27 9.20 3.73
CA PRO A 43 16.92 8.64 5.02
C PRO A 43 16.75 9.72 6.10
N ALA A 44 15.67 9.64 6.88
CA ALA A 44 15.47 10.52 8.03
C ALA A 44 16.35 10.08 9.21
N THR A 45 17.24 10.96 9.65
CA THR A 45 18.23 10.65 10.71
C THR A 45 17.76 11.01 12.13
N ASN A 46 16.65 11.74 12.25
CA ASN A 46 16.08 12.20 13.52
C ASN A 46 14.90 11.35 14.00
N SER A 47 14.69 10.17 13.42
CA SER A 47 13.58 9.27 13.74
C SER A 47 14.08 7.85 13.91
N VAL A 48 13.40 7.12 14.81
CA VAL A 48 13.52 5.66 14.97
C VAL A 48 12.15 4.99 14.85
N GLY A 49 11.12 5.75 14.45
CA GLY A 49 9.74 5.27 14.40
C GLY A 49 9.56 4.15 13.39
N SER A 50 8.73 3.18 13.72
CA SER A 50 8.49 2.02 12.87
C SER A 50 7.01 1.66 12.76
N GLY A 51 6.71 0.81 11.79
CA GLY A 51 5.37 0.31 11.50
C GLY A 51 5.44 -0.92 10.61
N GLY A 52 4.28 -1.45 10.23
CA GLY A 52 4.20 -2.64 9.40
C GLY A 52 2.76 -3.05 9.13
N GLU A 53 2.60 -4.15 8.41
CA GLU A 53 1.29 -4.71 8.11
C GLU A 53 0.63 -5.31 9.35
N LEU A 54 -0.68 -5.10 9.44
CA LEU A 54 -1.57 -5.83 10.35
C LEU A 54 -2.42 -6.79 9.52
N PRO A 55 -2.93 -7.90 10.08
CA PRO A 55 -3.90 -8.73 9.39
C PRO A 55 -5.11 -7.90 8.91
N PRO A 56 -5.59 -8.06 7.66
CA PRO A 56 -5.21 -9.08 6.68
C PRO A 56 -4.01 -8.75 5.78
N GLY A 57 -3.36 -7.60 5.95
CA GLY A 57 -2.21 -7.16 5.16
C GLY A 57 -2.58 -6.11 4.11
N ILE A 58 -1.77 -6.02 3.04
CA ILE A 58 -2.03 -5.16 1.89
C ILE A 58 -2.25 -6.06 0.68
N PHE A 59 -3.36 -5.87 -0.03
CA PHE A 59 -3.72 -6.73 -1.15
C PHE A 59 -4.50 -5.97 -2.22
N LEU A 60 -4.34 -6.38 -3.48
CA LEU A 60 -5.04 -5.82 -4.63
C LEU A 60 -5.91 -6.89 -5.28
N ASP A 61 -7.20 -6.61 -5.39
CA ASP A 61 -8.10 -7.34 -6.27
C ASP A 61 -7.97 -6.80 -7.70
N THR A 62 -7.40 -7.60 -8.59
CA THR A 62 -7.14 -7.20 -9.99
C THR A 62 -8.41 -7.03 -10.83
N ASN A 63 -9.54 -7.56 -10.39
CA ASN A 63 -10.81 -7.41 -11.12
C ASN A 63 -11.47 -6.07 -10.81
N THR A 64 -11.48 -5.71 -9.52
CA THR A 64 -12.14 -4.48 -9.05
C THR A 64 -11.18 -3.29 -8.96
N ARG A 65 -9.86 -3.53 -9.06
CA ARG A 65 -8.76 -2.59 -8.76
C ARG A 65 -8.80 -2.08 -7.33
N GLN A 66 -9.43 -2.83 -6.43
CA GLN A 66 -9.53 -2.46 -5.04
C GLN A 66 -8.23 -2.82 -4.31
N LEU A 67 -7.52 -1.81 -3.83
CA LEU A 67 -6.37 -1.95 -2.95
C LEU A 67 -6.87 -1.90 -1.50
N GLY A 68 -6.85 -3.03 -0.81
CA GLY A 68 -7.04 -3.14 0.63
C GLY A 68 -5.72 -2.95 1.38
N PHE A 69 -5.78 -2.32 2.55
CA PHE A 69 -4.61 -2.09 3.38
C PHE A 69 -4.98 -2.13 4.87
N ALA A 70 -4.12 -2.79 5.64
CA ALA A 70 -4.13 -2.77 7.09
C ALA A 70 -2.69 -2.56 7.57
N ILE A 71 -2.41 -1.37 8.12
CA ILE A 71 -1.06 -0.95 8.52
C ILE A 71 -1.12 -0.41 9.94
N GLY A 72 -0.17 -0.79 10.79
CA GLY A 72 0.02 -0.28 12.15
C GLY A 72 1.35 0.42 12.29
N TYR A 73 1.45 1.39 13.21
CA TYR A 73 2.69 2.07 13.55
C TYR A 73 2.68 2.56 15.01
N GLY A 74 3.86 2.79 15.57
CA GLY A 74 4.04 3.17 16.98
C GLY A 74 3.70 2.07 17.99
N SER A 75 3.98 2.36 19.27
CA SER A 75 3.89 1.42 20.40
C SER A 75 2.48 0.89 20.64
N SER A 76 1.45 1.67 20.31
CA SER A 76 0.04 1.23 20.35
C SER A 76 -0.27 0.07 19.41
N ALA A 77 0.52 -0.12 18.36
CA ALA A 77 0.41 -1.22 17.41
C ALA A 77 1.59 -2.21 17.50
N GLY A 78 2.42 -2.12 18.55
CA GLY A 78 3.56 -3.02 18.78
C GLY A 78 4.86 -2.61 18.07
N PHE A 79 4.96 -1.37 17.60
CA PHE A 79 6.14 -0.84 16.92
C PHE A 79 6.83 0.27 17.75
N THR A 80 7.85 0.92 17.19
CA THR A 80 8.53 2.05 17.81
C THR A 80 7.80 3.36 17.48
N ASP A 81 7.58 4.20 18.49
CA ASP A 81 6.92 5.49 18.33
C ASP A 81 7.65 6.40 17.34
N MET A 82 6.85 7.19 16.61
CA MET A 82 7.39 8.21 15.71
C MET A 82 7.89 9.42 16.50
N THR A 83 8.44 10.41 15.81
CA THR A 83 8.92 11.66 16.42
C THR A 83 7.80 12.50 17.05
N GLY A 84 6.53 12.17 16.77
CA GLY A 84 5.35 12.78 17.36
C GLY A 84 4.05 12.25 16.72
N PRO A 85 2.90 12.90 17.01
CA PRO A 85 1.64 12.56 16.37
C PRO A 85 1.73 12.64 14.84
N ALA A 86 1.15 11.65 14.16
CA ALA A 86 1.16 11.59 12.72
C ALA A 86 0.16 12.59 12.11
N THR A 87 0.57 13.28 11.06
CA THR A 87 -0.16 14.40 10.43
C THR A 87 -0.69 14.06 9.04
N ALA A 88 -0.02 13.18 8.29
CA ALA A 88 -0.47 12.75 6.96
C ALA A 88 0.11 11.39 6.53
N MET A 89 -0.71 10.58 5.85
CA MET A 89 -0.44 9.19 5.48
C MET A 89 -0.72 9.06 3.99
N HIS A 90 0.23 8.56 3.21
CA HIS A 90 0.09 8.55 1.75
C HIS A 90 0.66 7.29 1.12
N PHE A 91 0.01 6.84 0.04
CA PHE A 91 0.72 6.14 -1.02
C PHE A 91 1.21 7.15 -2.06
N HIS A 92 2.46 7.03 -2.47
CA HIS A 92 3.12 7.88 -3.47
C HIS A 92 3.43 7.08 -4.73
N ALA A 93 3.25 7.69 -5.89
CA ALA A 93 3.52 7.06 -7.19
C ALA A 93 3.59 8.10 -8.33
N PRO A 94 4.23 7.79 -9.48
CA PRO A 94 5.09 6.63 -9.69
C PRO A 94 6.50 6.88 -9.14
N ALA A 95 7.04 5.93 -8.39
CA ALA A 95 8.40 5.99 -7.88
C ALA A 95 9.08 4.63 -7.97
N GLY A 96 10.25 4.59 -8.60
CA GLY A 96 11.15 3.45 -8.52
C GLY A 96 12.02 3.50 -7.25
N PRO A 97 12.89 2.50 -7.06
CA PRO A 97 13.78 2.47 -5.91
C PRO A 97 14.63 3.74 -5.78
N GLY A 98 14.66 4.32 -4.57
CA GLY A 98 15.46 5.52 -4.30
C GLY A 98 14.93 6.82 -4.89
N THR A 99 13.65 6.89 -5.28
CA THR A 99 13.04 8.10 -5.86
C THR A 99 11.79 8.54 -5.10
N ASN A 100 11.59 9.84 -4.97
CA ASN A 100 10.36 10.42 -4.43
C ASN A 100 9.33 10.67 -5.54
N ALA A 101 8.06 10.62 -5.19
CA ALA A 101 6.93 10.96 -6.05
C ALA A 101 5.89 11.81 -5.30
N SER A 102 4.97 12.41 -6.06
CA SER A 102 3.80 13.10 -5.50
C SER A 102 2.85 12.12 -4.82
N VAL A 103 1.95 12.66 -3.98
CA VAL A 103 0.86 11.88 -3.36
C VAL A 103 -0.04 11.31 -4.45
N SER A 104 -0.21 9.98 -4.44
CA SER A 104 -1.13 9.26 -5.33
C SER A 104 -2.46 8.96 -4.64
N VAL A 105 -2.41 8.52 -3.37
CA VAL A 105 -3.59 8.24 -2.56
C VAL A 105 -3.39 8.84 -1.16
N SER A 106 -4.34 9.67 -0.72
CA SER A 106 -4.40 10.11 0.67
C SER A 106 -5.08 9.06 1.54
N LEU A 107 -4.42 8.70 2.63
CA LEU A 107 -4.88 7.69 3.57
C LEU A 107 -5.40 8.29 4.89
N VAL A 108 -5.40 9.62 5.02
CA VAL A 108 -5.94 10.34 6.17
C VAL A 108 -7.39 9.93 6.50
N PRO A 109 -8.31 9.72 5.53
CA PRO A 109 -9.68 9.28 5.84
C PRO A 109 -9.78 7.89 6.48
N PHE A 110 -8.71 7.09 6.42
CA PHE A 110 -8.64 5.72 6.93
C PHE A 110 -7.79 5.61 8.20
N HIS A 111 -7.29 6.75 8.71
CA HIS A 111 -6.43 6.79 9.88
C HIS A 111 -7.25 6.72 11.17
N ILE A 112 -6.87 5.77 12.03
CA ILE A 112 -7.41 5.55 13.36
C ILE A 112 -6.25 5.78 14.35
N PRO A 113 -6.12 6.98 14.95
CA PRO A 113 -5.07 7.25 15.90
C PRO A 113 -5.29 6.45 17.20
N ALA A 114 -4.20 6.16 17.91
CA ALA A 114 -4.30 5.65 19.26
C ALA A 114 -4.92 6.69 20.21
N ALA A 115 -5.38 6.23 21.38
CA ALA A 115 -5.95 7.11 22.41
C ALA A 115 -5.00 8.26 22.79
N ASN A 116 -3.69 7.99 22.84
CA ASN A 116 -2.66 9.02 22.75
C ASN A 116 -2.07 9.00 21.32
N PRO A 117 -2.32 10.02 20.49
CA PRO A 117 -1.82 10.05 19.10
C PRO A 117 -0.29 10.01 18.97
N ALA A 118 0.46 10.35 20.03
CA ALA A 118 1.92 10.23 20.04
C ALA A 118 2.40 8.77 20.07
N ASN A 119 1.56 7.83 20.50
CA ASN A 119 1.89 6.41 20.62
C ASN A 119 1.58 5.61 19.34
N GLY A 120 1.19 6.29 18.26
CA GLY A 120 0.92 5.67 16.97
C GLY A 120 -0.56 5.53 16.60
N GLY A 121 -0.86 4.55 15.77
CA GLY A 121 -2.19 4.35 15.20
C GLY A 121 -2.25 3.24 14.16
N GLN A 122 -3.40 3.13 13.51
CA GLN A 122 -3.68 2.17 12.44
C GLN A 122 -4.24 2.87 11.21
N ILE A 123 -3.95 2.35 10.03
CA ILE A 123 -4.51 2.78 8.75
C ILE A 123 -5.21 1.57 8.16
N LEU A 124 -6.55 1.57 8.19
CA LEU A 124 -7.37 0.41 7.82
C LEU A 124 -8.41 0.84 6.78
N GLY A 125 -8.42 0.20 5.62
CA GLY A 125 -9.44 0.47 4.62
C GLY A 125 -9.11 -0.07 3.25
N SER A 126 -9.79 0.49 2.26
CA SER A 126 -9.55 0.17 0.86
C SER A 126 -9.88 1.34 -0.05
N VAL A 127 -9.21 1.41 -1.20
CA VAL A 127 -9.49 2.37 -2.27
C VAL A 127 -9.62 1.66 -3.61
N ILE A 128 -10.46 2.19 -4.50
CA ILE A 128 -10.49 1.75 -5.90
C ILE A 128 -9.48 2.58 -6.67
N LEU A 129 -8.47 1.93 -7.24
CA LEU A 129 -7.45 2.58 -8.03
C LEU A 129 -7.99 2.93 -9.42
N ASN A 130 -7.63 4.12 -9.92
CA ASN A 130 -7.82 4.44 -11.33
C ASN A 130 -6.86 3.61 -12.20
N THR A 131 -7.06 3.61 -13.51
CA THR A 131 -6.27 2.78 -14.44
C THR A 131 -4.77 3.04 -14.35
N ASN A 132 -4.35 4.29 -14.18
CA ASN A 132 -2.93 4.63 -14.08
C ASN A 132 -2.32 4.10 -12.78
N GLN A 133 -3.01 4.34 -11.65
CA GLN A 133 -2.59 3.86 -10.33
C GLN A 133 -2.51 2.33 -10.28
N PHE A 134 -3.49 1.65 -10.87
CA PHE A 134 -3.54 0.19 -10.96
C PHE A 134 -2.33 -0.37 -11.74
N ASN A 135 -2.00 0.22 -12.89
CA ASN A 135 -0.82 -0.20 -13.65
C ASN A 135 0.47 0.10 -12.88
N GLN A 136 0.56 1.23 -12.18
CA GLN A 136 1.74 1.61 -11.42
C GLN A 136 2.00 0.68 -10.22
N ILE A 137 0.96 0.30 -9.46
CA ILE A 137 1.13 -0.61 -8.32
C ILE A 137 1.53 -2.01 -8.77
N LEU A 138 0.98 -2.51 -9.89
CA LEU A 138 1.39 -3.80 -10.47
C LEU A 138 2.84 -3.80 -10.98
N ASN A 139 3.39 -2.64 -11.31
CA ASN A 139 4.80 -2.47 -11.69
C ASN A 139 5.71 -2.13 -10.49
N GLY A 140 5.19 -2.19 -9.25
CA GLY A 140 5.98 -1.90 -8.05
C GLY A 140 6.40 -0.43 -7.90
N LEU A 141 5.62 0.50 -8.46
CA LEU A 141 5.95 1.94 -8.47
C LEU A 141 5.29 2.74 -7.34
N PHE A 142 4.89 2.05 -6.27
CA PHE A 142 4.25 2.62 -5.09
C PHE A 142 5.19 2.56 -3.89
N TYR A 143 5.19 3.59 -3.06
CA TYR A 143 5.71 3.53 -1.69
C TYR A 143 4.74 4.19 -0.70
N PHE A 144 4.86 3.82 0.56
CA PHE A 144 4.02 4.30 1.66
C PHE A 144 4.85 5.16 2.62
N ASN A 145 4.32 6.35 2.94
CA ASN A 145 4.93 7.25 3.92
C ASN A 145 3.93 7.68 5.00
N ILE A 146 4.46 7.87 6.20
CA ILE A 146 3.78 8.50 7.34
C ILE A 146 4.57 9.76 7.72
N HIS A 147 3.88 10.88 7.79
CA HIS A 147 4.45 12.17 8.18
C HIS A 147 4.08 12.53 9.62
N THR A 148 5.01 13.17 10.32
CA THR A 148 4.79 13.89 11.59
C THR A 148 4.94 15.39 11.35
N ALA A 149 4.73 16.21 12.38
CA ALA A 149 5.17 17.61 12.34
C ALA A 149 6.70 17.70 12.13
N THR A 150 7.13 18.70 11.36
CA THR A 150 8.54 19.11 11.19
C THR A 150 9.03 19.95 12.35
#